data_AF-A0AAV8X358-F1
#
_entry.id   AF-A0AAV8X358-F1
#
_cell.length_a   1.000
_cell.length_b   1.000
_cell.length_c   1.000
_cell.angle_alpha   90.00
_cell.angle_beta   90.00
_cell.angle_gamma   90.00
#
_symmetry.space_group_name_H-M   'P 1'
#
loop_
_entity.id
_entity.type
_entity.pdbx_description
1 polymer ?
#
loop_
_entity_poly.entity_id
_entity_poly.type
_entity_poly.pdbx_seq_one_letter_code
_entity_poly.pdbx_strand_id
1 'polypeptide(L)'
;MFCAGLLGVGGIDACQGDSGGPAVVNGLVAGLVSWGAGCARPNHPGVKTNLYNLRNWIDGAISAPPQAVQYDPEIAPRLDGRIVGGSTTTIGSYPYTCSLQRSNSHICGCAILSSNRVVTAAHCVVGGTVSSFSIRVGSSTRNSGGQVISASRVLVHASYNDRTIDYDVSVIHLSSSITASNTRSISMPSSGSTPSTGATTTITGWGATSEGGSAATTLQVVQVPVVSIANCRSAYGSSAITDRMFCGGLLGTGGRDACQGTLVVQLLFQVILLVSYLGVQVVLVLITLELTLTYIISGLGSPTPLLALPVPLLMVI
;
A
#
# COMPACT_ATOMS: atom_id res chain seq x y z
N MET A 1 -23.10 21.14 0.11
CA MET A 1 -22.42 20.25 1.08
C MET A 1 -22.74 18.82 0.71
N PHE A 2 -21.74 17.99 0.40
CA PHE A 2 -21.89 16.54 0.34
C PHE A 2 -20.57 15.90 0.77
N CYS A 3 -20.59 15.19 1.90
CA CYS A 3 -19.51 14.28 2.29
C CYS A 3 -19.87 12.90 1.76
N ALA A 4 -19.05 12.35 0.86
CA ALA A 4 -19.12 10.97 0.42
C ALA A 4 -17.81 10.28 0.80
N GLY A 5 -17.82 9.63 1.97
CA GLY A 5 -16.72 8.81 2.47
C GLY A 5 -17.28 7.93 3.58
N LEU A 6 -17.05 6.62 3.50
CA LEU A 6 -17.36 5.74 4.61
C LEU A 6 -16.43 6.09 5.78
N LEU A 7 -17.00 6.55 6.89
CA LEU A 7 -16.28 6.74 8.14
C LEU A 7 -16.11 5.37 8.81
N GLY A 8 -14.89 5.07 9.28
CA GLY A 8 -14.64 3.86 10.07
C GLY A 8 -14.65 2.53 9.33
N VAL A 9 -14.37 2.50 8.01
CA VAL A 9 -14.53 1.26 7.21
C VAL A 9 -13.47 0.20 7.44
N GLY A 10 -12.24 0.56 7.87
CA GLY A 10 -11.16 -0.44 7.94
C GLY A 10 -11.10 -1.29 6.66
N GLY A 11 -10.87 -2.59 6.81
CA GLY A 11 -11.17 -3.58 5.77
C GLY A 11 -10.11 -3.79 4.68
N ILE A 12 -9.09 -2.91 4.58
CA ILE A 12 -7.93 -3.11 3.70
C ILE A 12 -6.61 -2.85 4.44
N ASP A 13 -5.76 -3.87 4.60
CA ASP A 13 -4.39 -3.77 5.13
C ASP A 13 -3.59 -5.05 4.80
N ALA A 14 -2.28 -5.04 5.01
CA ALA A 14 -1.52 -6.28 5.11
C ALA A 14 -1.66 -6.93 6.47
N CYS A 15 -1.37 -8.24 6.65
CA CYS A 15 -1.00 -8.81 7.95
C CYS A 15 -0.25 -10.25 8.00
N GLN A 16 -0.84 -11.44 8.25
CA GLN A 16 -0.29 -12.55 9.13
C GLN A 16 0.37 -13.55 8.25
N GLY A 17 1.70 -13.62 8.32
CA GLY A 17 2.50 -14.25 7.28
C GLY A 17 2.91 -13.28 6.18
N ASP A 18 2.41 -12.05 6.18
CA ASP A 18 2.94 -10.97 5.34
C ASP A 18 4.05 -10.21 6.03
N SER A 19 4.18 -10.32 7.35
CA SER A 19 5.33 -9.78 8.11
C SER A 19 6.64 -10.04 7.40
N GLY A 20 7.49 -9.01 7.31
CA GLY A 20 8.73 -9.05 6.55
C GLY A 20 8.57 -8.99 5.03
N GLY A 21 7.36 -9.14 4.51
CA GLY A 21 7.01 -8.97 3.10
C GLY A 21 7.14 -7.52 2.63
N PRO A 22 7.34 -7.31 1.32
CA PRO A 22 7.64 -6.00 0.77
C PRO A 22 6.44 -5.06 0.80
N ALA A 23 6.65 -3.83 1.26
CA ALA A 23 5.79 -2.69 1.04
C ALA A 23 6.44 -1.77 0.00
N VAL A 24 5.92 -1.79 -1.22
CA VAL A 24 6.52 -1.14 -2.39
C VAL A 24 5.84 0.18 -2.71
N VAL A 25 6.64 1.24 -2.84
CA VAL A 25 6.18 2.58 -3.22
C VAL A 25 7.06 3.05 -4.38
N ASN A 26 6.44 3.47 -5.49
CA ASN A 26 7.16 3.95 -6.69
C ASN A 26 8.22 2.97 -7.22
N GLY A 27 7.94 1.65 -7.15
CA GLY A 27 8.85 0.60 -7.60
C GLY A 27 10.04 0.31 -6.67
N LEU A 28 10.11 0.96 -5.52
CA LEU A 28 11.14 0.77 -4.49
C LEU A 28 10.55 0.00 -3.31
N VAL A 29 11.33 -0.90 -2.70
CA VAL A 29 10.94 -1.51 -1.43
C VAL A 29 11.10 -0.46 -0.31
N ALA A 30 10.05 0.33 -0.14
CA ALA A 30 9.98 1.43 0.81
C ALA A 30 9.90 0.92 2.26
N GLY A 31 9.31 -0.26 2.45
CA GLY A 31 9.11 -0.84 3.75
C GLY A 31 9.00 -2.36 3.78
N LEU A 32 8.89 -2.85 5.01
CA LEU A 32 8.55 -4.23 5.34
C LEU A 32 7.31 -4.21 6.21
N VAL A 33 6.36 -5.10 5.96
CA VAL A 33 5.22 -5.29 6.87
C VAL A 33 5.78 -5.68 8.25
N SER A 34 5.36 -4.97 9.31
CA SER A 34 5.96 -5.12 10.63
C SER A 34 4.92 -5.48 11.69
N TRP A 35 4.03 -4.56 12.05
CA TRP A 35 3.01 -4.79 13.09
C TRP A 35 1.77 -3.91 12.90
N GLY A 36 0.73 -4.11 13.72
CA GLY A 36 -0.47 -3.27 13.76
C GLY A 36 -1.37 -3.65 14.93
N ALA A 37 -2.36 -2.81 15.25
CA ALA A 37 -3.36 -3.11 16.28
C ALA A 37 -4.43 -4.07 15.75
N GLY A 38 -4.01 -5.22 15.20
CA GLY A 38 -4.85 -6.12 14.44
C GLY A 38 -4.90 -5.75 12.95
N CYS A 39 -5.86 -6.35 12.25
CA CYS A 39 -5.91 -6.31 10.79
C CYS A 39 -6.94 -5.39 10.22
N ALA A 40 -6.49 -4.42 9.44
CA ALA A 40 -7.38 -3.52 8.74
C ALA A 40 -8.44 -2.92 9.68
N ARG A 41 -8.05 -2.68 10.93
CA ARG A 41 -8.96 -2.12 11.92
C ARG A 41 -9.23 -0.67 11.54
N PRO A 42 -10.49 -0.21 11.68
CA PRO A 42 -10.80 1.19 11.49
C PRO A 42 -9.85 2.08 12.29
N ASN A 43 -9.31 3.10 11.62
CA ASN A 43 -8.43 4.12 12.20
C ASN A 43 -7.08 3.62 12.76
N HIS A 44 -6.72 2.35 12.55
CA HIS A 44 -5.42 1.79 12.96
C HIS A 44 -4.71 1.25 11.72
N PRO A 45 -3.95 2.09 11.00
CA PRO A 45 -3.28 1.67 9.77
C PRO A 45 -2.12 0.72 10.12
N GLY A 46 -1.87 -0.30 9.32
CA GLY A 46 -0.73 -1.19 9.57
C GLY A 46 0.60 -0.43 9.52
N VAL A 47 1.51 -0.81 10.41
CA VAL A 47 2.83 -0.22 10.59
C VAL A 47 3.87 -1.03 9.82
N LYS A 48 4.70 -0.33 9.06
CA LYS A 48 5.74 -0.87 8.21
C LYS A 48 7.09 -0.31 8.66
N THR A 49 8.12 -1.13 8.65
CA THR A 49 9.50 -0.66 8.85
C THR A 49 9.87 0.29 7.73
N ASN A 50 10.43 1.46 8.03
CA ASN A 50 10.85 2.47 7.07
C ASN A 50 12.29 2.20 6.59
N LEU A 51 12.44 1.63 5.39
CA LEU A 51 13.75 1.25 4.86
C LEU A 51 14.60 2.43 4.38
N TYR A 52 14.00 3.60 4.18
CA TYR A 52 14.76 4.82 3.91
C TYR A 52 15.66 5.20 5.10
N ASN A 53 15.12 5.07 6.32
CA ASN A 53 15.86 5.41 7.55
C ASN A 53 16.87 4.33 7.93
N LEU A 54 16.63 3.08 7.53
CA LEU A 54 17.52 1.95 7.83
C LEU A 54 18.47 1.60 6.69
N ARG A 55 18.45 2.39 5.60
CA ARG A 55 19.21 2.10 4.37
C ARG A 55 20.69 1.85 4.62
N ASN A 56 21.34 2.72 5.39
CA ASN A 56 22.78 2.63 5.65
C ASN A 56 23.16 1.33 6.39
N TRP A 57 22.32 0.90 7.34
CA TRP A 57 22.54 -0.35 8.03
C TRP A 57 22.36 -1.55 7.08
N ILE A 58 21.33 -1.51 6.21
CA ILE A 58 21.05 -2.58 5.24
C ILE A 58 22.21 -2.72 4.26
N ASP A 59 22.76 -1.62 3.75
CA ASP A 59 23.93 -1.65 2.87
C ASP A 59 25.13 -2.28 3.57
N GLY A 60 25.38 -1.91 4.83
CA GLY A 60 26.39 -2.54 5.67
C GLY A 60 26.16 -4.04 5.84
N ALA A 61 24.92 -4.46 6.09
CA ALA A 61 24.56 -5.87 6.26
C ALA A 61 24.66 -6.69 4.96
N ILE A 62 24.40 -6.08 3.81
CA ILE A 62 24.58 -6.69 2.48
C ILE A 62 26.07 -6.91 2.20
N SER A 63 26.89 -5.90 2.47
CA SER A 63 28.33 -5.90 2.22
C SER A 63 29.16 -6.59 3.32
N ALA A 64 28.56 -6.93 4.46
CA ALA A 64 29.28 -7.52 5.58
C ALA A 64 29.94 -8.87 5.20
N PRO A 65 31.27 -9.02 5.34
CA PRO A 65 31.93 -10.31 5.15
C PRO A 65 31.44 -11.33 6.19
N PRO A 66 31.54 -12.66 5.92
CA PRO A 66 31.15 -13.69 6.88
C PRO A 66 31.95 -13.53 8.18
N GLN A 67 31.34 -12.97 9.20
CA GLN A 67 31.87 -12.89 10.56
C GLN A 67 30.72 -13.15 11.54
N ALA A 68 31.02 -13.93 12.57
CA ALA A 68 30.08 -14.38 13.58
C ALA A 68 29.56 -13.20 14.41
N VAL A 69 28.37 -12.70 14.10
CA VAL A 69 27.65 -11.81 15.01
C VAL A 69 26.92 -12.72 16.01
N GLN A 70 27.29 -12.61 17.27
CA GLN A 70 26.66 -13.27 18.41
C GLN A 70 25.25 -12.70 18.59
N TYR A 71 24.23 -13.56 18.56
CA TYR A 71 22.83 -13.19 18.84
C TYR A 71 22.44 -13.78 20.20
N ASP A 72 21.95 -12.93 21.11
CA ASP A 72 21.48 -13.29 22.45
C ASP A 72 20.06 -13.90 22.36
N PRO A 73 19.84 -15.16 22.77
CA PRO A 73 18.62 -15.90 22.47
C PRO A 73 17.66 -15.96 23.66
N GLU A 74 16.88 -14.92 23.92
CA GLU A 74 15.75 -15.09 24.83
C GLU A 74 14.56 -14.19 24.55
N ILE A 75 14.01 -14.22 23.32
CA ILE A 75 12.79 -13.49 23.02
C ILE A 75 11.92 -14.27 22.03
N ALA A 76 10.67 -14.56 22.45
CA ALA A 76 9.66 -15.20 21.63
C ALA A 76 8.98 -14.18 20.68
N PRO A 77 8.76 -14.52 19.40
CA PRO A 77 8.19 -13.62 18.41
C PRO A 77 6.67 -13.44 18.60
N ARG A 78 6.18 -12.19 18.47
CA ARG A 78 4.76 -11.88 18.24
C ARG A 78 4.48 -11.92 16.73
N LEU A 79 3.50 -12.73 16.33
CA LEU A 79 3.08 -12.94 14.94
C LEU A 79 1.65 -12.44 14.78
N ASP A 80 1.46 -11.14 14.56
CA ASP A 80 0.12 -10.54 14.65
C ASP A 80 -0.41 -9.92 13.36
N GLY A 81 -1.67 -10.30 13.08
CA GLY A 81 -2.62 -9.95 12.01
C GLY A 81 -2.27 -10.47 10.61
N ARG A 82 -3.25 -10.81 9.67
CA ARG A 82 -3.65 -11.30 8.25
C ARG A 82 -4.08 -10.29 7.08
N ILE A 83 -3.47 -10.10 5.87
CA ILE A 83 -3.97 -9.20 4.73
C ILE A 83 -5.50 -9.13 4.68
N VAL A 84 -6.14 -7.97 4.68
CA VAL A 84 -7.61 -7.86 4.48
C VAL A 84 -7.86 -7.06 3.20
N GLY A 85 -8.89 -7.45 2.44
CA GLY A 85 -9.34 -6.69 1.26
C GLY A 85 -8.39 -6.71 0.05
N GLY A 86 -7.44 -7.65 0.01
CA GLY A 86 -6.56 -7.88 -1.14
C GLY A 86 -7.19 -8.75 -2.23
N SER A 87 -6.47 -8.92 -3.33
CA SER A 87 -6.82 -9.82 -4.43
C SER A 87 -5.72 -10.83 -4.71
N THR A 88 -6.09 -11.97 -5.30
CA THR A 88 -5.11 -12.98 -5.70
C THR A 88 -4.26 -12.47 -6.86
N THR A 89 -2.96 -12.77 -6.82
CA THR A 89 -2.01 -12.36 -7.85
C THR A 89 -1.01 -13.48 -8.17
N THR A 90 -0.02 -13.19 -8.99
CA THR A 90 1.02 -14.14 -9.40
C THR A 90 2.41 -13.60 -9.10
N ILE A 91 3.36 -14.51 -8.89
CA ILE A 91 4.76 -14.16 -8.71
C ILE A 91 5.35 -13.44 -9.94
N GLY A 92 4.81 -13.67 -11.14
CA GLY A 92 5.24 -12.96 -12.35
C GLY A 92 4.95 -11.46 -12.30
N SER A 93 3.87 -11.06 -11.63
CA SER A 93 3.52 -9.64 -11.42
C SER A 93 4.40 -8.97 -10.37
N TYR A 94 4.83 -9.73 -9.36
CA TYR A 94 5.63 -9.24 -8.22
C TYR A 94 6.83 -10.14 -7.95
N PRO A 95 7.81 -10.20 -8.88
CA PRO A 95 8.87 -11.23 -8.90
C PRO A 95 9.95 -11.06 -7.83
N TYR A 96 9.87 -9.99 -7.04
CA TYR A 96 10.74 -9.72 -5.91
C TYR A 96 10.23 -10.29 -4.59
N THR A 97 8.98 -10.76 -4.55
CA THR A 97 8.36 -11.28 -3.33
C THR A 97 8.86 -12.68 -3.05
N CYS A 98 9.26 -12.95 -1.81
CA CYS A 98 9.70 -14.27 -1.38
C CYS A 98 9.03 -14.71 -0.07
N SER A 99 9.02 -16.03 0.14
CA SER A 99 8.46 -16.68 1.32
C SER A 99 9.60 -17.12 2.21
N LEU A 100 9.71 -16.50 3.39
CA LEU A 100 10.59 -16.94 4.46
C LEU A 100 9.95 -18.14 5.14
N GLN A 101 10.70 -19.24 5.21
CA GLN A 101 10.28 -20.49 5.81
C GLN A 101 11.13 -20.81 7.04
N ARG A 102 10.50 -21.38 8.06
CA ARG A 102 11.15 -22.00 9.21
C ARG A 102 10.72 -23.46 9.29
N SER A 103 11.68 -24.37 9.34
CA SER A 103 11.42 -25.81 9.32
C SER A 103 10.49 -26.24 8.17
N ASN A 104 10.73 -25.70 6.96
CA ASN A 104 9.94 -25.91 5.74
C ASN A 104 8.51 -25.35 5.73
N SER A 105 8.07 -24.67 6.79
CA SER A 105 6.78 -23.98 6.84
C SER A 105 6.96 -22.49 6.62
N HIS A 106 6.08 -21.88 5.83
CA HIS A 106 6.05 -20.42 5.68
C HIS A 106 5.74 -19.75 7.02
N ILE A 107 6.51 -18.72 7.35
CA ILE A 107 6.30 -17.91 8.56
C ILE A 107 6.12 -16.42 8.25
N CYS A 108 6.76 -15.92 7.21
CA CYS A 108 6.83 -14.50 6.89
C CYS A 108 7.11 -14.30 5.38
N GLY A 109 6.88 -13.09 4.90
CA GLY A 109 7.37 -12.62 3.62
C GLY A 109 8.83 -12.15 3.68
N CYS A 110 9.40 -11.92 2.51
CA CYS A 110 10.67 -11.23 2.31
C CYS A 110 10.72 -10.57 0.94
N ALA A 111 11.70 -9.71 0.72
CA ALA A 111 11.98 -9.07 -0.56
C ALA A 111 13.39 -9.43 -1.07
N ILE A 112 13.50 -9.75 -2.37
CA ILE A 112 14.77 -10.08 -3.02
C ILE A 112 15.56 -8.80 -3.30
N LEU A 113 16.74 -8.66 -2.72
CA LEU A 113 17.62 -7.50 -2.94
C LEU A 113 18.70 -7.77 -3.99
N SER A 114 19.16 -9.01 -4.10
CA SER A 114 20.13 -9.44 -5.11
C SER A 114 19.98 -10.93 -5.40
N SER A 115 20.85 -11.50 -6.23
CA SER A 115 20.85 -12.94 -6.52
C SER A 115 21.07 -13.81 -5.29
N ASN A 116 21.58 -13.29 -4.17
CA ASN A 116 21.87 -14.09 -2.98
C ASN A 116 21.61 -13.35 -1.65
N ARG A 117 20.77 -12.31 -1.68
CA ARG A 117 20.38 -11.52 -0.50
C ARG A 117 18.89 -11.24 -0.53
N VAL A 118 18.26 -11.41 0.62
CA VAL A 118 16.88 -10.99 0.86
C VAL A 118 16.79 -10.16 2.13
N VAL A 119 15.77 -9.32 2.22
CA VAL A 119 15.44 -8.55 3.42
C VAL A 119 14.07 -8.96 3.95
N THR A 120 13.92 -9.00 5.26
CA THR A 120 12.70 -9.36 5.98
C THR A 120 12.66 -8.63 7.32
N ALA A 121 11.59 -8.80 8.09
CA ALA A 121 11.47 -8.22 9.42
C ALA A 121 12.36 -8.98 10.42
N ALA A 122 12.90 -8.29 11.42
CA ALA A 122 13.71 -8.91 12.47
C ALA A 122 12.88 -9.91 13.27
N HIS A 123 11.66 -9.54 13.67
CA HIS A 123 10.80 -10.38 14.49
C HIS A 123 10.48 -11.76 13.85
N CYS A 124 10.60 -11.88 12.53
CA CYS A 124 10.42 -13.14 11.81
C CYS A 124 11.56 -14.15 12.05
N VAL A 125 12.76 -13.66 12.38
CA VAL A 125 13.96 -14.51 12.48
C VAL A 125 14.51 -14.63 13.90
N VAL A 126 14.13 -13.72 14.80
CA VAL A 126 14.50 -13.77 16.22
C VAL A 126 14.04 -15.10 16.84
N GLY A 127 14.91 -15.69 17.67
CA GLY A 127 14.65 -16.98 18.33
C GLY A 127 14.73 -18.20 17.41
N GLY A 128 15.21 -18.04 16.18
CA GLY A 128 15.54 -19.15 15.26
C GLY A 128 17.04 -19.32 15.04
N THR A 129 17.43 -20.49 14.53
CA THR A 129 18.80 -20.76 14.11
C THR A 129 18.93 -20.62 12.59
N VAL A 130 20.11 -20.24 12.08
CA VAL A 130 20.35 -20.08 10.64
C VAL A 130 19.93 -21.32 9.85
N SER A 131 20.25 -22.51 10.36
CA SER A 131 19.91 -23.80 9.73
C SER A 131 18.41 -24.09 9.67
N SER A 132 17.60 -23.42 10.49
CA SER A 132 16.14 -23.57 10.47
C SER A 132 15.46 -22.75 9.36
N PHE A 133 16.17 -21.81 8.73
CA PHE A 133 15.60 -20.89 7.75
C PHE A 133 15.90 -21.28 6.30
N SER A 134 14.88 -21.18 5.47
CA SER A 134 14.99 -21.27 4.01
C SER A 134 14.07 -20.26 3.34
N ILE A 135 14.40 -19.88 2.11
CA ILE A 135 13.68 -18.88 1.34
C ILE A 135 13.15 -19.56 0.08
N ARG A 136 11.84 -19.48 -0.13
CA ARG A 136 11.20 -19.85 -1.39
C ARG A 136 11.02 -18.62 -2.26
N VAL A 137 11.54 -18.68 -3.48
CA VAL A 137 11.42 -17.64 -4.52
C VAL A 137 10.76 -18.20 -5.77
N GLY A 138 10.17 -17.35 -6.61
CA GLY A 138 9.69 -17.76 -7.93
C GLY A 138 8.46 -18.67 -7.91
N SER A 139 7.62 -18.59 -6.87
CA SER A 139 6.34 -19.33 -6.82
C SER A 139 5.20 -18.41 -6.46
N SER A 140 4.03 -18.59 -7.08
CA SER A 140 2.77 -17.98 -6.63
C SER A 140 2.15 -18.76 -5.46
N THR A 141 2.60 -20.01 -5.24
CA THR A 141 2.05 -20.92 -4.24
C THR A 141 2.99 -21.03 -3.06
N ARG A 142 2.47 -20.82 -1.84
CA ARG A 142 3.26 -20.74 -0.61
C ARG A 142 4.10 -21.98 -0.32
N ASN A 143 3.55 -23.16 -0.61
CA ASN A 143 4.05 -24.47 -0.18
C ASN A 143 4.55 -25.37 -1.33
N SER A 144 4.54 -24.89 -2.58
CA SER A 144 5.01 -25.67 -3.73
C SER A 144 5.59 -24.76 -4.82
N GLY A 145 6.29 -25.32 -5.80
CA GLY A 145 6.88 -24.59 -6.92
C GLY A 145 8.04 -23.66 -6.54
N GLY A 146 8.65 -23.02 -7.54
CA GLY A 146 9.79 -22.13 -7.33
C GLY A 146 11.06 -22.84 -6.83
N GLN A 147 12.02 -22.04 -6.39
CA GLN A 147 13.30 -22.50 -5.85
C GLN A 147 13.32 -22.28 -4.33
N VAL A 148 13.82 -23.26 -3.57
CA VAL A 148 14.04 -23.14 -2.12
C VAL A 148 15.54 -23.10 -1.85
N ILE A 149 15.99 -22.10 -1.11
CA ILE A 149 17.42 -21.89 -0.82
C ILE A 149 17.58 -21.70 0.69
N SER A 150 18.50 -22.42 1.31
CA SER A 150 18.79 -22.26 2.74
C SER A 150 19.45 -20.92 3.04
N ALA A 151 19.24 -20.41 4.26
CA ALA A 151 20.02 -19.29 4.77
C ALA A 151 21.46 -19.74 5.06
N SER A 152 22.45 -18.95 4.65
CA SER A 152 23.85 -19.09 5.08
C SER A 152 24.19 -18.17 6.24
N ARG A 153 23.48 -17.03 6.36
CA ARG A 153 23.65 -16.07 7.44
C ARG A 153 22.37 -15.26 7.63
N VAL A 154 22.06 -14.94 8.88
CA VAL A 154 20.96 -14.05 9.27
C VAL A 154 21.55 -12.89 10.07
N LEU A 155 21.29 -11.67 9.63
CA LEU A 155 21.78 -10.45 10.26
C LEU A 155 20.59 -9.62 10.73
N VAL A 156 20.37 -9.59 12.05
CA VAL A 156 19.34 -8.77 12.68
C VAL A 156 19.94 -7.41 13.03
N HIS A 157 19.16 -6.33 12.89
CA HIS A 157 19.61 -5.01 13.33
C HIS A 157 19.97 -5.02 14.81
N ALA A 158 21.16 -4.55 15.17
CA ALA A 158 21.68 -4.64 16.54
C ALA A 158 20.81 -3.91 17.58
N SER A 159 20.13 -2.85 17.14
CA SER A 159 19.18 -2.08 17.96
C SER A 159 17.72 -2.58 17.90
N TYR A 160 17.46 -3.74 17.27
CA TYR A 160 16.12 -4.31 17.26
C TYR A 160 15.62 -4.52 18.70
N ASN A 161 14.40 -4.06 18.96
CA ASN A 161 13.76 -4.16 20.25
C ASN A 161 12.39 -4.82 20.11
N ASP A 162 12.22 -5.98 20.71
CA ASP A 162 11.01 -6.80 20.64
C ASP A 162 9.79 -6.24 21.35
N ARG A 163 10.00 -5.36 22.35
CA ARG A 163 8.92 -4.73 23.10
C ARG A 163 8.29 -3.59 22.31
N THR A 164 9.12 -2.83 21.59
CA THR A 164 8.70 -1.65 20.82
C THR A 164 8.56 -1.94 19.32
N ILE A 165 9.11 -3.06 18.85
CA ILE A 165 9.24 -3.43 17.44
C ILE A 165 10.01 -2.35 16.64
N ASP A 166 10.83 -1.52 17.30
CA ASP A 166 11.71 -0.58 16.61
C ASP A 166 12.93 -1.30 16.01
N TYR A 167 13.47 -0.76 14.92
CA TYR A 167 14.52 -1.38 14.11
C TYR A 167 14.18 -2.80 13.62
N ASP A 168 12.91 -3.06 13.31
CA ASP A 168 12.41 -4.37 12.85
C ASP A 168 12.83 -4.70 11.40
N VAL A 169 14.11 -5.02 11.23
CA VAL A 169 14.72 -5.39 9.95
C VAL A 169 15.82 -6.43 10.12
N SER A 170 15.87 -7.36 9.18
CA SER A 170 16.91 -8.37 9.05
C SER A 170 17.30 -8.59 7.59
N VAL A 171 18.59 -8.83 7.33
CA VAL A 171 19.11 -9.24 6.03
C VAL A 171 19.55 -10.69 6.11
N ILE A 172 19.09 -11.50 5.16
CA ILE A 172 19.46 -12.92 5.07
C ILE A 172 20.35 -13.11 3.83
N HIS A 173 21.51 -13.73 4.05
CA HIS A 173 22.38 -14.20 2.98
C HIS A 173 21.97 -15.63 2.64
N LEU A 174 21.86 -15.92 1.34
CA LEU A 174 21.49 -17.24 0.85
C LEU A 174 22.72 -18.15 0.70
N SER A 175 22.54 -19.46 0.83
CA SER A 175 23.61 -20.45 0.64
C SER A 175 24.02 -20.63 -0.82
N SER A 176 23.15 -20.27 -1.76
CA SER A 176 23.43 -20.25 -3.20
C SER A 176 22.65 -19.12 -3.89
N SER A 177 23.02 -18.84 -5.14
CA SER A 177 22.34 -17.84 -5.95
C SER A 177 20.94 -18.31 -6.38
N ILE A 178 20.03 -17.35 -6.49
CA ILE A 178 18.71 -17.49 -7.11
C ILE A 178 18.91 -17.71 -8.61
N THR A 179 18.37 -18.81 -9.12
CA THR A 179 18.40 -19.21 -10.53
C THR A 179 16.99 -19.30 -11.15
N ALA A 180 15.94 -19.18 -10.33
CA ALA A 180 14.56 -19.14 -10.81
C ALA A 180 14.32 -17.96 -11.76
N SER A 181 13.92 -18.25 -13.00
CA SER A 181 13.81 -17.27 -14.10
C SER A 181 12.68 -16.26 -13.93
N ASN A 182 11.68 -16.56 -13.10
CA ASN A 182 10.54 -15.69 -12.79
C ASN A 182 10.77 -14.85 -11.51
N THR A 183 12.03 -14.56 -11.18
CA THR A 183 12.42 -13.71 -10.05
C THR A 183 13.14 -12.46 -10.52
N ARG A 184 13.04 -11.37 -9.77
CA ARG A 184 13.81 -10.14 -9.97
C ARG A 184 14.11 -9.50 -8.61
N SER A 185 15.28 -8.88 -8.48
CA SER A 185 15.55 -8.03 -7.33
C SER A 185 14.72 -6.74 -7.40
N ILE A 186 14.34 -6.22 -6.23
CA ILE A 186 13.76 -4.89 -6.10
C ILE A 186 14.80 -3.89 -5.60
N SER A 187 14.71 -2.65 -6.08
CA SER A 187 15.61 -1.58 -5.68
C SER A 187 15.22 -1.02 -4.31
N MET A 188 16.24 -0.73 -3.49
CA MET A 188 16.10 -0.05 -2.22
C MET A 188 16.00 1.48 -2.43
N PRO A 189 15.26 2.21 -1.59
CA PRO A 189 15.23 3.65 -1.63
C PRO A 189 16.57 4.29 -1.24
N SER A 190 16.73 5.58 -1.54
CA SER A 190 17.83 6.39 -1.01
C SER A 190 17.67 6.63 0.49
N SER A 191 18.80 6.82 1.19
CA SER A 191 18.77 7.06 2.64
C SER A 191 18.13 8.42 2.97
N GLY A 192 17.52 8.51 4.15
CA GLY A 192 17.20 9.79 4.80
C GLY A 192 15.89 10.45 4.36
N SER A 193 14.98 9.73 3.72
CA SER A 193 13.62 10.22 3.42
C SER A 193 12.53 9.32 4.01
N THR A 194 11.27 9.64 3.76
CA THR A 194 10.13 8.80 4.09
C THR A 194 9.24 8.69 2.84
N PRO A 195 8.44 7.62 2.72
CA PRO A 195 7.46 7.55 1.64
C PRO A 195 6.51 8.75 1.68
N SER A 196 6.22 9.35 0.52
CA SER A 196 5.29 10.48 0.43
C SER A 196 3.90 10.08 0.93
N THR A 197 3.30 10.91 1.80
CA THR A 197 1.91 10.71 2.25
C THR A 197 0.96 10.65 1.06
N GLY A 198 0.00 9.72 1.10
CA GLY A 198 -0.96 9.48 0.03
C GLY A 198 -0.43 8.63 -1.13
N ALA A 199 0.89 8.40 -1.23
CA ALA A 199 1.44 7.53 -2.26
C ALA A 199 0.89 6.10 -2.10
N THR A 200 0.60 5.43 -3.22
CA THR A 200 0.13 4.04 -3.19
C THR A 200 1.27 3.12 -2.77
N THR A 201 1.03 2.38 -1.68
CA THR A 201 1.87 1.29 -1.22
C THR A 201 1.27 -0.02 -1.68
N THR A 202 2.04 -0.80 -2.45
CA THR A 202 1.68 -2.16 -2.86
C THR A 202 2.32 -3.16 -1.91
N ILE A 203 1.50 -4.00 -1.28
CA ILE A 203 1.96 -5.03 -0.35
C ILE A 203 1.58 -6.39 -0.90
N THR A 204 2.51 -7.33 -0.86
CA THR A 204 2.31 -8.68 -1.38
C THR A 204 2.77 -9.73 -0.39
N GLY A 205 2.05 -10.83 -0.30
CA GLY A 205 2.42 -11.93 0.58
C GLY A 205 1.43 -13.08 0.54
N TRP A 206 1.75 -14.13 1.30
CA TRP A 206 0.87 -15.28 1.53
C TRP A 206 0.25 -15.23 2.90
N GLY A 207 0.37 -14.08 3.55
CA GLY A 207 -0.34 -13.90 4.76
C GLY A 207 -1.82 -13.99 4.51
N ALA A 208 -2.49 -14.07 5.61
CA ALA A 208 -3.82 -14.60 5.63
C ALA A 208 -4.79 -13.54 5.00
N THR A 209 -6.02 -13.85 4.57
CA THR A 209 -7.04 -12.89 4.02
C THR A 209 -8.18 -12.23 4.90
N SER A 210 -8.38 -12.53 6.19
CA SER A 210 -9.35 -11.93 7.17
C SER A 210 -9.05 -12.21 8.67
N GLU A 211 -8.85 -11.24 9.57
CA GLU A 211 -8.29 -11.39 10.95
C GLU A 211 -8.48 -12.78 11.64
N GLY A 212 -7.38 -13.40 12.10
CA GLY A 212 -7.42 -14.65 12.88
C GLY A 212 -7.59 -15.95 12.08
N GLY A 213 -7.78 -15.90 10.76
CA GLY A 213 -7.82 -17.10 9.92
C GLY A 213 -6.49 -17.47 9.26
N SER A 214 -6.53 -18.48 8.39
CA SER A 214 -5.35 -19.14 7.83
C SER A 214 -4.66 -18.33 6.73
N ALA A 215 -3.32 -18.41 6.70
CA ALA A 215 -2.48 -17.88 5.63
C ALA A 215 -2.93 -18.38 4.26
N ALA A 216 -2.90 -17.51 3.24
CA ALA A 216 -3.33 -17.85 1.89
C ALA A 216 -2.38 -18.85 1.22
N THR A 217 -2.92 -19.76 0.42
CA THR A 217 -2.08 -20.69 -0.37
C THR A 217 -1.50 -20.00 -1.60
N THR A 218 -2.28 -19.13 -2.23
CA THR A 218 -1.87 -18.35 -3.41
C THR A 218 -1.49 -16.94 -3.01
N LEU A 219 -0.47 -16.38 -3.67
CA LEU A 219 0.03 -15.03 -3.43
C LEU A 219 -1.10 -14.00 -3.54
N GLN A 220 -1.15 -13.10 -2.57
CA GLN A 220 -2.10 -12.00 -2.51
C GLN A 220 -1.37 -10.67 -2.73
N VAL A 221 -2.13 -9.67 -3.19
CA VAL A 221 -1.71 -8.28 -3.25
C VAL A 221 -2.78 -7.38 -2.64
N VAL A 222 -2.34 -6.33 -1.96
CA VAL A 222 -3.18 -5.25 -1.49
C VAL A 222 -2.51 -3.92 -1.74
N GLN A 223 -3.32 -2.90 -2.01
CA GLN A 223 -2.83 -1.54 -2.22
C GLN A 223 -3.50 -0.59 -1.22
N VAL A 224 -2.68 0.14 -0.49
CA VAL A 224 -3.13 1.11 0.52
C VAL A 224 -2.31 2.39 0.42
N PRO A 225 -2.89 3.58 0.70
CA PRO A 225 -2.12 4.81 0.69
C PRO A 225 -1.19 4.88 1.91
N VAL A 226 -0.04 5.53 1.73
CA VAL A 226 0.81 5.95 2.85
C VAL A 226 0.04 6.95 3.71
N VAL A 227 0.03 6.70 5.01
CA VAL A 227 -0.56 7.56 6.03
C VAL A 227 0.50 8.51 6.57
N SER A 228 0.12 9.77 6.82
CA SER A 228 1.03 10.75 7.42
C SER A 228 1.51 10.29 8.80
N ILE A 229 2.77 10.59 9.14
CA ILE A 229 3.34 10.20 10.44
C ILE A 229 2.54 10.79 11.61
N ALA A 230 1.97 11.98 11.45
CA ALA A 230 1.12 12.62 12.44
C ALA A 230 -0.17 11.81 12.69
N ASN A 231 -0.86 11.40 11.62
CA ASN A 231 -2.07 10.60 11.76
C ASN A 231 -1.76 9.20 12.29
N CYS A 232 -0.62 8.61 11.91
CA CYS A 232 -0.22 7.33 12.47
C CYS A 232 0.09 7.41 13.97
N ARG A 233 0.83 8.44 14.41
CA ARG A 233 1.06 8.73 15.83
C ARG A 233 -0.24 9.01 16.58
N SER A 234 -1.22 9.65 15.93
CA SER A 234 -2.54 9.85 16.52
C SER A 234 -3.31 8.54 16.71
N ALA A 235 -3.11 7.55 15.84
CA ALA A 235 -3.76 6.25 15.93
C ALA A 235 -3.16 5.34 17.02
N TYR A 236 -1.84 5.39 17.22
CA TYR A 236 -1.12 4.46 18.10
C TYR A 236 -0.54 5.09 19.38
N GLY A 237 -0.56 6.43 19.48
CA GLY A 237 0.18 7.18 20.48
C GLY A 237 1.55 7.64 19.97
N SER A 238 1.97 8.85 20.39
CA SER A 238 3.17 9.51 19.87
C SER A 238 4.48 8.77 20.17
N SER A 239 4.54 8.01 21.26
CA SER A 239 5.72 7.23 21.67
C SER A 239 5.84 5.86 20.99
N ALA A 240 4.76 5.34 20.40
CA ALA A 240 4.75 4.02 19.78
C ALA A 240 5.30 4.03 18.35
N ILE A 241 5.22 5.18 17.65
CA ILE A 241 5.62 5.29 16.24
C ILE A 241 6.89 6.14 16.10
N THR A 242 7.97 5.47 15.75
CA THR A 242 9.27 6.09 15.48
C THR A 242 9.38 6.48 13.98
N ASP A 243 10.31 7.37 13.61
CA ASP A 243 10.60 7.72 12.20
C ASP A 243 11.19 6.55 11.40
N ARG A 244 11.61 5.47 12.07
CA ARG A 244 12.01 4.19 11.46
C ARG A 244 10.79 3.34 11.11
N MET A 245 9.58 3.90 11.25
CA MET A 245 8.33 3.31 10.85
C MET A 245 7.56 4.28 9.93
N PHE A 246 6.73 3.73 9.06
CA PHE A 246 5.66 4.48 8.38
C PHE A 246 4.40 3.61 8.33
N CYS A 247 3.27 4.23 8.04
CA CYS A 247 2.00 3.53 8.10
C CYS A 247 1.33 3.56 6.73
N GLY A 248 0.61 2.49 6.42
CA GLY A 248 -0.16 2.38 5.19
C GLY A 248 -1.52 1.79 5.51
N GLY A 249 -2.59 2.42 5.03
CA GLY A 249 -3.95 2.00 5.33
C GLY A 249 -4.96 3.08 4.98
N LEU A 250 -6.24 2.69 4.92
CA LEU A 250 -7.34 3.64 4.75
C LEU A 250 -7.74 4.18 6.13
N LEU A 251 -7.47 5.45 6.38
CA LEU A 251 -8.01 6.13 7.56
C LEU A 251 -9.42 6.65 7.27
N GLY A 252 -10.37 6.35 8.15
CA GLY A 252 -11.64 7.05 8.18
C GLY A 252 -11.37 8.46 8.71
N THR A 253 -11.37 9.46 7.84
CA THR A 253 -11.04 10.84 8.20
C THR A 253 -12.02 11.40 9.23
N GLY A 254 -11.64 11.34 10.51
CA GLY A 254 -12.20 12.16 11.57
C GLY A 254 -11.33 13.38 11.79
N GLY A 255 -11.80 14.56 11.36
CA GLY A 255 -11.36 15.87 11.88
C GLY A 255 -10.22 16.59 11.16
N ARG A 256 -10.62 17.56 10.29
CA ARG A 256 -9.87 18.66 9.65
C ARG A 256 -9.13 18.33 8.32
N ASP A 257 -9.69 18.90 7.25
CA ASP A 257 -9.09 19.24 5.94
C ASP A 257 -8.77 18.16 4.89
N ALA A 258 -9.53 17.07 4.81
CA ALA A 258 -9.46 16.14 3.67
C ALA A 258 -10.51 16.43 2.58
N CYS A 259 -10.42 17.60 1.94
CA CYS A 259 -11.20 17.96 0.75
C CYS A 259 -10.30 18.12 -0.49
N GLN A 260 -9.60 17.06 -0.93
CA GLN A 260 -9.13 16.79 -2.32
C GLN A 260 -8.78 15.28 -2.34
N GLY A 261 -9.46 14.36 -3.01
CA GLY A 261 -9.83 14.28 -4.43
C GLY A 261 -9.22 12.98 -4.98
N THR A 262 -10.01 11.91 -5.15
CA THR A 262 -9.53 10.65 -5.78
C THR A 262 -10.42 10.29 -6.98
N LEU A 263 -10.01 10.80 -8.14
CA LEU A 263 -10.10 10.36 -9.55
C LEU A 263 -11.35 9.64 -10.12
N VAL A 264 -12.16 8.90 -9.37
CA VAL A 264 -13.38 8.27 -9.91
C VAL A 264 -14.55 9.26 -10.05
N VAL A 265 -14.61 10.28 -9.19
CA VAL A 265 -15.63 11.33 -9.27
C VAL A 265 -15.39 12.22 -10.50
N GLN A 266 -14.14 12.38 -10.94
CA GLN A 266 -13.80 13.22 -12.10
C GLN A 266 -14.28 12.61 -13.42
N LEU A 267 -14.23 11.28 -13.54
CA LEU A 267 -14.81 10.56 -14.68
C LEU A 267 -16.33 10.68 -14.71
N LEU A 268 -17.00 10.58 -13.55
CA LEU A 268 -18.45 10.80 -13.46
C LEU A 268 -18.83 12.26 -13.73
N PHE A 269 -18.02 13.24 -13.29
CA PHE A 269 -18.25 14.67 -13.55
C PHE A 269 -18.10 15.01 -15.04
N GLN A 270 -17.12 14.41 -15.74
CA GLN A 270 -16.98 14.57 -17.18
C GLN A 270 -18.16 13.96 -17.94
N VAL A 271 -18.68 12.82 -17.50
CA VAL A 271 -19.88 12.21 -18.09
C VAL A 271 -21.12 13.08 -17.85
N ILE A 272 -21.30 13.62 -16.63
CA ILE A 272 -22.42 14.50 -16.31
C ILE A 272 -22.35 15.82 -17.10
N LEU A 273 -21.18 16.45 -17.20
CA LEU A 273 -21.00 17.67 -18.00
C LEU A 273 -21.32 17.43 -19.49
N LEU A 274 -20.99 16.25 -20.03
CA LEU A 274 -21.35 15.87 -21.40
C LEU A 274 -22.87 15.73 -21.59
N VAL A 275 -23.55 15.08 -20.64
CA VAL A 275 -25.02 14.92 -20.65
C VAL A 275 -25.72 16.27 -20.47
N SER A 276 -25.20 17.14 -19.60
CA SER A 276 -25.72 18.50 -19.40
C SER A 276 -25.52 19.37 -20.65
N TYR A 277 -24.36 19.30 -21.30
CA TYR A 277 -24.07 20.05 -22.53
C TYR A 277 -24.97 19.63 -23.69
N LEU A 278 -25.19 18.32 -23.85
CA LEU A 278 -26.16 17.78 -24.81
C LEU A 278 -27.61 18.19 -24.49
N GLY A 279 -27.98 18.23 -23.21
CA GLY A 279 -29.29 18.70 -22.76
C GLY A 279 -29.54 20.19 -23.07
N VAL A 280 -28.54 21.05 -22.86
CA VAL A 280 -28.63 22.49 -23.17
C VAL A 280 -28.78 22.73 -24.67
N GLN A 281 -28.08 21.96 -25.52
CA GLN A 281 -28.23 22.03 -26.98
C GLN A 281 -29.66 21.72 -27.44
N VAL A 282 -30.32 20.70 -26.85
CA VAL A 282 -31.70 20.33 -27.21
C VAL A 282 -32.72 21.40 -26.80
N VAL A 283 -32.56 22.00 -25.61
CA VAL A 283 -33.43 23.07 -25.12
C VAL A 283 -33.30 24.34 -25.99
N LEU A 284 -32.07 24.68 -26.41
CA LEU A 284 -31.84 25.84 -27.27
C LEU A 284 -32.51 25.67 -28.64
N VAL A 285 -32.47 24.45 -29.23
CA VAL A 285 -33.15 24.13 -30.50
C VAL A 285 -34.67 24.27 -30.35
N LEU A 286 -35.26 23.76 -29.27
CA LEU A 286 -36.70 23.87 -29.01
C LEU A 286 -37.15 25.33 -28.85
N ILE A 287 -36.39 26.16 -28.13
CA ILE A 287 -36.68 27.59 -27.97
C ILE A 287 -36.60 28.33 -29.31
N THR A 288 -35.60 28.02 -30.15
CA THR A 288 -35.53 28.63 -31.49
C THR A 288 -36.68 28.20 -32.40
N LEU A 289 -37.19 26.98 -32.24
CA LEU A 289 -38.34 26.48 -32.99
C LEU A 289 -39.64 27.17 -32.55
N GLU A 290 -39.84 27.38 -31.23
CA GLU A 290 -41.00 28.12 -30.71
C GLU A 290 -40.97 29.60 -31.10
N LEU A 291 -39.81 30.26 -31.03
CA LEU A 291 -39.67 31.67 -31.42
C LEU A 291 -39.88 31.87 -32.93
N THR A 292 -39.43 30.95 -33.76
CA THR A 292 -39.68 30.99 -35.21
C THR A 292 -41.13 30.70 -35.54
N LEU A 293 -41.78 29.75 -34.86
CA LEU A 293 -43.22 29.48 -35.03
C LEU A 293 -44.06 30.69 -34.57
N THR A 294 -43.70 31.32 -33.46
CA THR A 294 -44.38 32.52 -32.94
C THR A 294 -44.18 33.72 -33.87
N TYR A 295 -42.99 33.89 -34.45
CA TYR A 295 -42.72 34.92 -35.47
C TYR A 295 -43.52 34.68 -36.77
N ILE A 296 -43.67 33.43 -37.21
CA ILE A 296 -44.50 33.09 -38.38
C ILE A 296 -45.99 33.37 -38.08
N ILE A 297 -46.46 33.08 -36.87
CA ILE A 297 -47.86 33.33 -36.46
C ILE A 297 -48.15 34.82 -36.29
N SER A 298 -47.18 35.63 -35.84
CA SER A 298 -47.34 37.08 -35.63
C SER A 298 -46.97 37.96 -36.84
N GLY A 299 -46.50 37.35 -37.94
CA GLY A 299 -45.93 38.01 -39.12
C GLY A 299 -46.87 38.31 -40.28
N LEU A 300 -48.19 38.40 -40.07
CA LEU A 300 -49.14 38.96 -41.04
C LEU A 300 -50.12 39.90 -40.33
N GLY A 301 -49.70 41.14 -40.05
CA GLY A 301 -50.68 42.15 -39.63
C GLY A 301 -50.25 43.45 -38.94
N SER A 302 -49.18 44.12 -39.40
CA SER A 302 -48.91 45.57 -39.25
C SER A 302 -48.72 46.19 -37.83
N PRO A 303 -47.94 47.28 -37.72
CA PRO A 303 -46.99 47.48 -36.64
C PRO A 303 -47.49 48.46 -35.57
N THR A 304 -47.15 48.20 -34.31
CA THR A 304 -47.09 49.24 -33.27
C THR A 304 -45.81 49.10 -32.45
N PRO A 305 -45.18 50.23 -32.06
CA PRO A 305 -43.88 50.22 -31.42
C PRO A 305 -44.05 50.07 -29.91
N LEU A 306 -43.49 49.03 -29.31
CA LEU A 306 -43.31 49.00 -27.86
C LEU A 306 -41.83 48.93 -27.50
N LEU A 307 -41.40 50.09 -26.99
CA LEU A 307 -40.47 50.32 -25.91
C LEU A 307 -39.55 49.17 -25.51
N ALA A 308 -38.26 49.48 -25.63
CA ALA A 308 -37.18 48.87 -24.90
C ALA A 308 -37.51 48.73 -23.40
N LEU A 309 -37.36 47.52 -22.88
CA LEU A 309 -37.01 47.29 -21.49
C LEU A 309 -35.70 46.49 -21.43
N PRO A 310 -34.83 46.80 -20.45
CA PRO A 310 -33.47 46.30 -20.38
C PRO A 310 -33.45 44.87 -19.85
N VAL A 311 -32.61 44.03 -20.44
CA VAL A 311 -32.16 42.77 -19.82
C VAL A 311 -30.93 43.09 -18.98
N PRO A 312 -30.95 43.03 -17.64
CA PRO A 312 -29.72 42.92 -16.88
C PRO A 312 -29.32 41.44 -16.84
N LEU A 313 -28.28 41.19 -17.63
CA LEU A 313 -27.07 40.48 -17.23
C LEU A 313 -27.25 39.19 -16.40
N LEU A 314 -27.12 38.11 -17.14
CA LEU A 314 -26.50 36.84 -16.77
C LEU A 314 -25.45 37.00 -15.66
N MET A 315 -25.70 36.41 -14.48
CA MET A 315 -24.64 36.11 -13.51
C MET A 315 -24.72 34.63 -13.17
N VAL A 316 -23.81 33.88 -13.79
CA VAL A 316 -23.48 32.49 -13.46
C VAL A 316 -22.72 32.50 -12.14
N ILE A 317 -23.23 31.77 -11.15
CA ILE A 317 -22.43 31.08 -10.13
C ILE A 317 -22.94 29.65 -10.08
#